data_AF-A0A959C7U0-F1
#
_entry.id   AF-A0A959C7U0-F1
#
_cell.length_a   1.000
_cell.length_b   1.000
_cell.length_c   1.000
_cell.angle_alpha   90.00
_cell.angle_beta   90.00
_cell.angle_gamma   90.00
#
_symmetry.space_group_name_H-M   'P 1'
#
loop_
_entity.id
_entity.type
_entity.pdbx_description
1 polymer ?
#
loop_
_entity_poly.entity_id
_entity_poly.type
_entity_poly.pdbx_seq_one_letter_code
_entity_poly.pdbx_strand_id
1 'polypeptide(L)'
;MQSSGEEQKKATPQRLSIEVISAGAGSGKTYTLTGRMVDLLKNGVRPAGIMATTFTQKAAAELQERVRIRLLEAGMTEAANELGEALIGTVHSIGTRLLQRFAFEAGVSPLVEIIAE
;
A
#
# COMPACT_ATOMS: atom_id res chain seq x y z
N MET A 1 -9.51 -27.15 40.71
CA MET A 1 -8.45 -26.65 39.80
C MET A 1 -9.13 -26.00 38.61
N GLN A 2 -9.05 -24.69 38.51
CA GLN A 2 -9.62 -23.90 37.41
C GLN A 2 -8.76 -24.10 36.16
N SER A 3 -9.33 -24.55 35.05
CA SER A 3 -8.72 -24.40 33.73
C SER A 3 -9.47 -23.28 32.99
N SER A 4 -8.92 -22.08 33.07
CA SER A 4 -9.35 -20.94 32.27
C SER A 4 -9.15 -21.30 30.80
N GLY A 5 -10.24 -21.61 30.10
CA GLY A 5 -10.24 -21.69 28.65
C GLY A 5 -10.06 -20.28 28.11
N GLU A 6 -8.90 -20.01 27.54
CA GLU A 6 -8.65 -18.79 26.79
C GLU A 6 -9.65 -18.74 25.64
N GLU A 7 -10.64 -17.87 25.78
CA GLU A 7 -11.65 -17.61 24.76
C GLU A 7 -10.95 -16.90 23.60
N GLN A 8 -10.51 -17.70 22.63
CA GLN A 8 -10.00 -17.22 21.35
C GLN A 8 -11.11 -16.41 20.68
N LYS A 9 -11.01 -15.07 20.79
CA LYS A 9 -11.82 -14.12 20.02
C LYS A 9 -11.58 -14.41 18.55
N LYS A 10 -12.46 -15.21 17.94
CA LYS A 10 -12.52 -15.38 16.48
C LYS A 10 -12.64 -13.98 15.89
N ALA A 11 -11.58 -13.53 15.23
CA ALA A 11 -11.61 -12.29 14.47
C ALA A 11 -12.78 -12.38 13.49
N THR A 12 -13.80 -11.55 13.69
CA THR A 12 -14.90 -11.41 12.74
C THR A 12 -14.28 -11.13 11.37
N PRO A 13 -14.59 -11.91 10.32
CA PRO A 13 -14.03 -11.67 9.00
C PRO A 13 -14.42 -10.25 8.59
N GLN A 14 -13.43 -9.35 8.50
CA GLN A 14 -13.63 -8.01 7.96
C GLN A 14 -14.18 -8.18 6.54
N ARG A 15 -15.38 -7.66 6.28
CA ARG A 15 -15.91 -7.60 4.92
C ARG A 15 -14.92 -6.77 4.09
N LEU A 16 -14.34 -7.39 3.07
CA LEU A 16 -13.58 -6.68 2.05
C LEU A 16 -14.54 -5.72 1.34
N SER A 17 -14.46 -4.43 1.66
CA SER A 17 -15.24 -3.39 0.98
C SER A 17 -14.49 -2.98 -0.29
N ILE A 18 -15.04 -3.35 -1.44
CA ILE A 18 -14.54 -2.87 -2.75
C ILE A 18 -15.24 -1.54 -3.04
N GLU A 19 -14.46 -0.49 -3.26
CA GLU A 19 -14.95 0.77 -3.79
C GLU A 19 -14.43 0.96 -5.21
N VAL A 20 -15.32 1.36 -6.12
CA VAL A 20 -14.96 1.74 -7.48
C VAL A 20 -15.22 3.23 -7.66
N ILE A 21 -14.16 3.99 -7.93
CA ILE A 21 -14.25 5.43 -8.20
C ILE A 21 -14.26 5.62 -9.72
N SER A 22 -15.45 5.80 -10.29
CA SER A 22 -15.58 6.24 -11.69
C SER A 22 -15.34 7.73 -11.78
N ALA A 23 -14.44 8.16 -12.66
CA ALA A 23 -14.16 9.58 -12.78
C ALA A 23 -13.61 9.96 -14.17
N GLY A 24 -14.16 11.01 -14.75
CA GLY A 24 -13.71 11.61 -16.02
C GLY A 24 -12.35 12.31 -15.91
N ALA A 25 -11.86 12.91 -16.99
CA ALA A 25 -10.67 13.76 -16.93
C ALA A 25 -10.90 14.95 -15.97
N GLY A 26 -9.88 15.35 -15.19
CA GLY A 26 -9.96 16.51 -14.28
C GLY A 26 -10.81 16.36 -13.02
N SER A 27 -11.49 15.23 -12.82
CA SER A 27 -12.44 14.98 -11.71
C SER A 27 -11.83 14.72 -10.33
N GLY A 28 -10.51 14.90 -10.16
CA GLY A 28 -9.87 14.76 -8.86
C GLY A 28 -9.60 13.31 -8.38
N LYS A 29 -9.56 12.30 -9.26
CA LYS A 29 -9.21 10.90 -8.89
C LYS A 29 -8.00 10.80 -7.98
N THR A 30 -6.92 11.48 -8.37
CA THR A 30 -5.66 11.49 -7.62
C THR A 30 -5.84 12.14 -6.25
N TYR A 31 -6.66 13.20 -6.16
CA TYR A 31 -7.00 13.85 -4.89
C TYR A 31 -7.74 12.88 -3.97
N THR A 32 -8.75 12.16 -4.49
CA THR A 32 -9.52 11.18 -3.73
C THR A 32 -8.66 10.01 -3.27
N LEU A 33 -7.81 9.45 -4.14
CA LEU A 33 -6.88 8.37 -3.78
C LEU A 33 -5.88 8.80 -2.71
N THR A 34 -5.32 10.01 -2.82
CA THR A 34 -4.41 10.56 -1.82
C THR A 34 -5.12 10.70 -0.46
N GLY A 35 -6.34 11.25 -0.45
CA GLY A 35 -7.16 11.38 0.76
C GLY A 35 -7.42 10.02 1.41
N ARG A 36 -7.86 9.04 0.62
CA ARG A 36 -8.10 7.66 1.08
C ARG A 36 -6.86 7.04 1.73
N MET A 37 -5.68 7.19 1.13
CA MET A 37 -4.45 6.66 1.73
C MET A 37 -4.12 7.34 3.07
N VAL A 38 -4.26 8.66 3.15
CA VAL A 38 -4.07 9.41 4.40
C VAL A 38 -5.08 8.95 5.46
N ASP A 39 -6.33 8.73 5.10
CA ASP A 39 -7.36 8.24 6.03
C ASP A 39 -7.05 6.83 6.54
N LEU A 40 -6.56 5.92 5.69
CA LEU A 40 -6.11 4.60 6.14
C LEU A 40 -4.98 4.71 7.17
N LEU A 41 -3.98 5.55 6.89
CA LEU A 41 -2.84 5.77 7.79
C LEU A 41 -3.29 6.40 9.11
N LYS A 42 -4.20 7.38 9.07
CA LYS A 42 -4.82 7.99 10.26
C LYS A 42 -5.56 6.98 11.13
N ASN A 43 -6.19 5.99 10.49
CA ASN A 43 -6.92 4.93 11.18
C ASN A 43 -6.03 3.77 11.64
N GLY A 44 -4.70 3.94 11.65
CA GLY A 44 -3.75 2.98 12.20
C GLY A 44 -3.29 1.89 11.24
N VAL A 45 -3.63 1.98 9.94
CA VAL A 45 -2.99 1.12 8.94
C VAL A 45 -1.52 1.54 8.83
N ARG A 46 -0.60 0.59 9.01
CA ARG A 46 0.83 0.86 8.85
C ARG A 46 1.16 1.10 7.36
N PRO A 47 2.14 1.97 7.03
CA PRO A 47 2.58 2.16 5.65
C PRO A 47 2.92 0.86 4.91
N ALA A 48 3.62 -0.07 5.55
CA ALA A 48 3.93 -1.40 5.01
C ALA A 48 2.69 -2.27 4.67
N GLY A 49 1.51 -1.92 5.18
CA GLY A 49 0.24 -2.56 4.87
C GLY A 49 -0.48 -1.97 3.65
N ILE A 50 0.08 -0.95 3.01
CA ILE A 50 -0.52 -0.28 1.85
C ILE A 50 0.19 -0.71 0.56
N MET A 51 -0.61 -1.07 -0.44
CA MET A 51 -0.18 -1.27 -1.82
C MET A 51 -1.00 -0.37 -2.74
N ALA A 52 -0.34 0.41 -3.59
CA ALA A 52 -0.96 1.28 -4.56
C ALA A 52 -0.22 1.19 -5.90
N THR A 53 -0.92 0.84 -6.97
CA THR A 53 -0.34 0.66 -8.29
C THR A 53 -0.89 1.63 -9.33
N THR A 54 -0.07 1.97 -10.32
CA THR A 54 -0.43 2.83 -11.46
C THR A 54 0.26 2.36 -12.75
N PHE A 55 -0.07 2.98 -13.87
CA PHE A 55 0.52 2.62 -15.17
C PHE A 55 1.90 3.22 -15.42
N THR A 56 2.22 4.38 -14.82
CA THR A 56 3.49 5.09 -15.07
C THR A 56 4.27 5.34 -13.80
N GLN A 57 5.60 5.25 -13.88
CA GLN A 57 6.48 5.55 -12.75
C GLN A 57 6.25 6.99 -12.23
N LYS A 58 6.04 7.94 -13.17
CA LYS A 58 5.74 9.33 -12.84
C LYS A 58 4.48 9.46 -11.99
N ALA A 59 3.38 8.81 -12.36
CA ALA A 59 2.15 8.87 -11.57
C ALA A 59 2.31 8.25 -10.17
N ALA A 60 3.17 7.23 -10.03
CA ALA A 60 3.44 6.58 -8.76
C ALA A 60 4.21 7.51 -7.82
N ALA A 61 5.28 8.14 -8.35
CA ALA A 61 6.07 9.13 -7.65
C ALA A 61 5.22 10.35 -7.23
N GLU A 62 4.36 10.85 -8.13
CA GLU A 62 3.43 11.94 -7.82
C GLU A 62 2.43 11.56 -6.72
N LEU A 63 1.90 10.33 -6.72
CA LEU A 63 1.01 9.85 -5.67
C LEU A 63 1.74 9.79 -4.32
N GLN A 64 2.93 9.20 -4.28
CA GLN A 64 3.74 9.09 -3.07
C GLN A 64 4.09 10.47 -2.50
N GLU A 65 4.52 11.41 -3.34
CA GLU A 65 4.82 12.79 -2.92
C GLU A 65 3.60 13.47 -2.31
N ARG A 66 2.44 13.38 -2.96
CA ARG A 66 1.20 13.99 -2.48
C ARG A 66 0.76 13.41 -1.14
N VAL A 67 0.88 12.10 -0.95
CA VAL A 67 0.58 11.46 0.34
C VAL A 67 1.57 11.93 1.40
N ARG A 68 2.87 11.97 1.11
CA ARG A 68 3.89 12.45 2.06
C ARG A 68 3.60 13.88 2.52
N ILE A 69 3.33 14.79 1.57
CA ILE A 69 3.00 16.20 1.88
C ILE A 69 1.79 16.28 2.80
N ARG A 70 0.70 15.57 2.49
CA ARG A 70 -0.51 15.60 3.34
C ARG A 70 -0.32 15.01 4.72
N LEU A 71 0.52 13.99 4.87
CA LEU A 71 0.86 13.44 6.18
C LEU A 71 1.64 14.46 7.01
N LEU A 72 2.60 15.16 6.39
CA LEU A 72 3.36 16.24 7.05
C LEU A 72 2.44 17.40 7.45
N GLU A 73 1.54 17.83 6.57
CA GLU A 73 0.52 18.86 6.86
C GLU A 73 -0.42 18.45 8.01
N ALA A 74 -0.67 17.15 8.16
CA ALA A 74 -1.46 16.59 9.25
C ALA A 74 -0.67 16.32 10.54
N GLY A 75 0.62 16.68 10.60
CA GLY A 75 1.49 16.44 11.76
C GLY A 75 1.90 14.96 11.95
N MET A 76 1.67 14.11 10.96
CA MET A 76 1.97 12.67 11.00
C MET A 76 3.37 12.38 10.45
N THR A 77 4.39 12.97 11.07
CA THR A 77 5.78 12.91 10.59
C THR A 77 6.33 11.49 10.53
N GLU A 78 5.99 10.63 11.50
CA GLU A 78 6.42 9.23 11.53
C GLU A 78 5.88 8.46 10.32
N ALA A 79 4.57 8.51 10.08
CA ALA A 79 3.94 7.88 8.91
C ALA A 79 4.47 8.45 7.58
N ALA A 80 4.83 9.74 7.53
CA ALA A 80 5.44 10.35 6.35
C ALA A 80 6.85 9.80 6.07
N ASN A 81 7.65 9.57 7.11
CA ASN A 81 9.00 9.00 7.00
C ASN A 81 8.95 7.51 6.63
N GLU A 82 8.00 6.77 7.20
CA GLU A 82 7.79 5.35 6.92
C GLU A 82 7.07 5.07 5.59
N LEU A 83 6.62 6.10 4.87
CA LEU A 83 5.89 5.92 3.61
C LEU A 83 6.67 5.13 2.55
N GLY A 84 8.02 5.11 2.62
CA GLY A 84 8.86 4.28 1.77
C GLY A 84 8.67 2.76 1.95
N GLU A 85 8.07 2.34 3.06
CA GLU A 85 7.72 0.94 3.29
C GLU A 85 6.47 0.50 2.50
N ALA A 86 5.64 1.45 2.09
CA ALA A 86 4.48 1.15 1.26
C ALA A 86 4.91 0.63 -0.12
N LEU A 87 4.09 -0.25 -0.71
CA LEU A 87 4.27 -0.73 -2.08
C LEU A 87 3.58 0.23 -3.05
N ILE A 88 4.23 1.36 -3.33
CA ILE A 88 3.75 2.36 -4.30
C ILE A 88 4.61 2.28 -5.56
N GLY A 89 4.00 2.00 -6.71
CA GLY A 89 4.77 1.80 -7.95
C GLY A 89 3.92 1.46 -9.16
N THR A 90 4.56 1.02 -10.24
CA THR A 90 3.86 0.39 -11.35
C THR A 90 3.55 -1.08 -11.03
N VAL A 91 2.66 -1.69 -11.81
CA VAL A 91 2.39 -3.13 -11.71
C VAL A 91 3.70 -3.93 -11.83
N HIS A 92 4.54 -3.55 -12.80
CA HIS A 92 5.85 -4.16 -13.01
C HIS A 92 6.78 -3.99 -11.80
N SER A 93 6.98 -2.77 -11.31
CA SER A 93 7.93 -2.54 -10.21
C SER A 93 7.48 -3.21 -8.90
N ILE A 94 6.17 -3.23 -8.63
CA ILE A 94 5.62 -3.95 -7.47
C ILE A 94 5.77 -5.46 -7.66
N GLY A 95 5.47 -5.99 -8.85
CA GLY A 95 5.64 -7.40 -9.18
C GLY A 95 7.09 -7.86 -8.98
N THR A 96 8.06 -7.12 -9.50
CA THR A 96 9.50 -7.40 -9.30
C THR A 96 9.86 -7.42 -7.82
N ARG A 97 9.41 -6.43 -7.02
CA ARG A 97 9.70 -6.36 -5.58
C ARG A 97 9.08 -7.53 -4.82
N LEU A 98 7.87 -7.97 -5.20
CA LEU A 98 7.23 -9.15 -4.61
C LEU A 98 7.98 -10.43 -4.98
N LEU A 99 8.36 -10.61 -6.25
CA LEU A 99 9.13 -11.78 -6.69
C LEU A 99 10.48 -11.85 -6.01
N GLN A 100 11.20 -10.74 -5.87
CA GLN A 100 12.46 -10.68 -5.12
C GLN A 100 12.26 -11.03 -3.65
N ARG A 101 11.16 -10.55 -3.04
CA ARG A 101 10.84 -10.81 -1.63
C ARG A 101 10.49 -12.28 -1.36
N PHE A 102 9.80 -12.93 -2.28
CA PHE A 102 9.31 -14.31 -2.15
C PHE A 102 10.01 -15.27 -3.13
N ALA A 103 11.24 -14.95 -3.53
CA ALA A 103 11.96 -15.66 -4.59
C ALA A 103 12.15 -17.14 -4.23
N PHE A 104 12.47 -17.40 -2.96
CA PHE A 104 12.70 -18.75 -2.47
C PHE A 104 11.43 -19.60 -2.49
N GLU A 105 10.31 -19.06 -2.01
CA GLU A 105 9.01 -19.73 -2.04
C GLU A 105 8.49 -19.94 -3.47
N ALA A 106 8.81 -19.01 -4.37
CA ALA A 106 8.46 -19.11 -5.78
C ALA A 106 9.40 -20.03 -6.57
N GLY A 107 10.49 -20.54 -5.97
CA GLY A 107 11.47 -21.39 -6.65
C GLY A 107 12.28 -20.67 -7.74
N VAL A 108 12.43 -19.35 -7.62
CA VAL A 108 13.18 -18.51 -8.57
C VAL A 108 14.41 -17.89 -7.92
N SER A 109 15.35 -17.44 -8.75
CA SER A 109 16.52 -16.68 -8.27
C SER A 109 16.09 -15.34 -7.67
N PRO A 110 16.65 -14.90 -6.53
CA PRO A 110 16.41 -13.55 -6.00
C PRO A 110 17.06 -12.45 -6.87
N LEU A 111 18.00 -12.83 -7.73
CA LEU A 111 18.59 -11.95 -8.75
C LEU A 111 17.66 -11.87 -9.97
N VAL A 112 16.42 -11.44 -9.75
CA VAL A 112 15.45 -11.22 -10.82
C VAL A 112 15.88 -10.00 -11.63
N GLU A 113 16.27 -10.23 -12.88
CA GLU A 113 16.58 -9.17 -13.84
C GLU A 113 15.44 -9.02 -14.86
N ILE A 114 15.12 -7.77 -15.19
CA ILE A 114 14.17 -7.47 -16.26
C ILE A 114 14.97 -7.54 -17.57
N ILE A 115 14.61 -8.48 -18.43
CA ILE A 115 15.19 -8.61 -19.76
C ILE A 115 14.57 -7.52 -20.65
N ALA A 116 15.42 -6.69 -21.26
CA ALA A 116 14.97 -5.75 -22.28
C ALA A 116 14.53 -6.53 -23.53
N GLU A 117 13.49 -6.04 -24.22
CA GLU A 117 13.11 -6.56 -25.55
C GLU A 117 14.25 -6.42 -26.57
#